data_AF-A0A840CR84-F1
#
_entry.id   AF-A0A840CR84-F1
#
_cell.length_a   1.000
_cell.length_b   1.000
_cell.length_c   1.000
_cell.angle_alpha   90.00
_cell.angle_beta   90.00
_cell.angle_gamma   90.00
#
_symmetry.space_group_name_H-M   'P 1'
#
loop_
_entity.id
_entity.type
_entity.pdbx_description
1 polymer ?
#
loop_
_entity_poly.entity_id
_entity_poly.type
_entity_poly.pdbx_seq_one_letter_code
_entity_poly.pdbx_strand_id
1 'polypeptide(L)'
;MKKILLMALVAAFGLTTCNAQVKTDQQPEPTKKETKMKKTIQLTKVDFLTKIANYEANPKEFKYLGDKPALIDFYADWCGPCKAIAPVLEELAAEYEGQIYIYKIDTEAEQELAALFGIRSIPSLLFIPMGDEQPQMAQGALPKPNLKEAIDKVLLKKD
;
A
#
# COMPACT_ATOMS: atom_id res chain seq x y z
N MET A 1 75.77 -27.76 38.07
CA MET A 1 75.88 -29.15 37.55
C MET A 1 75.00 -29.26 36.31
N LYS A 2 75.56 -29.83 35.24
CA LYS A 2 74.98 -30.10 33.90
C LYS A 2 73.53 -30.62 33.99
N LYS A 3 72.59 -30.33 33.08
CA LYS A 3 72.45 -30.83 31.68
C LYS A 3 71.30 -30.02 31.04
N ILE A 4 71.45 -29.30 29.92
CA ILE A 4 71.26 -29.71 28.51
C ILE A 4 70.13 -30.75 28.31
N LEU A 5 69.01 -30.35 27.66
CA LEU A 5 68.47 -31.03 26.46
C LEU A 5 67.27 -30.26 25.81
N LEU A 6 67.51 -29.80 24.58
CA LEU A 6 66.66 -29.66 23.37
C LEU A 6 65.15 -29.28 23.39
N MET A 7 64.88 -28.21 22.64
CA MET A 7 63.90 -28.04 21.54
C MET A 7 62.45 -28.51 21.70
N ALA A 8 61.49 -27.58 21.54
CA ALA A 8 60.83 -27.31 20.25
C ALA A 8 59.68 -26.27 20.36
N LEU A 9 59.78 -25.22 19.55
CA LEU A 9 58.73 -24.50 18.82
C LEU A 9 57.30 -24.46 19.40
N VAL A 10 56.93 -23.30 19.97
CA VAL A 10 55.60 -22.72 19.74
C VAL A 10 55.79 -21.26 19.38
N ALA A 11 55.38 -20.92 18.16
CA ALA A 11 55.53 -19.62 17.56
C ALA A 11 54.76 -18.54 18.34
N ALA A 12 55.39 -17.36 18.41
CA ALA A 12 54.83 -16.12 18.89
C ALA A 12 53.52 -15.76 18.19
N PHE A 13 52.61 -15.11 18.92
CA PHE A 13 52.05 -13.80 18.57
C PHE A 13 51.19 -13.32 19.74
N GLY A 14 51.86 -12.68 20.71
CA GLY A 14 51.21 -11.81 21.66
C GLY A 14 51.20 -10.40 21.08
N LEU A 15 50.01 -9.84 20.83
CA LEU A 15 49.71 -8.42 20.93
C LEU A 15 48.21 -8.29 21.22
N THR A 16 47.90 -8.07 22.50
CA THR A 16 46.64 -7.46 22.94
C THR A 16 46.54 -6.07 22.32
N THR A 17 45.74 -5.95 21.26
CA THR A 17 45.25 -4.66 20.76
C THR A 17 43.87 -4.41 21.35
N CYS A 18 43.78 -3.44 22.28
CA CYS A 18 42.53 -2.75 22.54
C CYS A 18 42.34 -1.74 21.42
N ASN A 19 41.62 -2.14 20.36
CA ASN A 19 41.18 -1.19 19.35
C ASN A 19 39.84 -0.60 19.78
N ALA A 20 39.83 0.70 20.09
CA ALA A 20 38.62 1.47 20.18
C ALA A 20 37.94 1.48 18.80
N GLN A 21 36.92 0.65 18.63
CA GLN A 21 35.93 0.81 17.58
C GLN A 21 34.57 1.03 18.23
N VAL A 22 34.24 2.31 18.35
CA VAL A 22 32.87 2.78 18.17
C VAL A 22 32.44 2.28 16.79
N LYS A 23 31.82 1.10 16.73
CA LYS A 23 31.02 0.73 15.57
C LYS A 23 29.74 1.54 15.73
N THR A 24 29.69 2.62 14.96
CA THR A 24 28.46 3.26 14.54
C THR A 24 27.56 2.15 14.03
N ASP A 25 26.60 1.72 14.84
CA ASP A 25 25.41 1.04 14.37
C ASP A 25 24.70 2.06 13.48
N GLN A 26 25.04 2.03 12.20
CA GLN A 26 24.26 2.64 11.15
C GLN A 26 22.97 1.85 11.07
N GLN A 27 22.02 2.25 11.92
CA GLN A 27 20.63 2.32 11.54
C GLN A 27 20.61 2.92 10.13
N PRO A 28 20.16 2.21 9.08
CA PRO A 28 19.84 2.91 7.86
C PRO A 28 18.68 3.83 8.19
N GLU A 29 19.00 5.10 8.42
CA GLU A 29 18.04 6.18 8.25
C GLU A 29 17.31 5.98 6.92
N PRO A 30 15.99 6.24 6.84
CA PRO A 30 15.27 6.18 5.58
C PRO A 30 15.85 7.26 4.67
N THR A 31 16.72 6.83 3.77
CA THR A 31 17.42 7.68 2.82
C THR A 31 16.40 8.13 1.78
N LYS A 32 16.09 9.43 1.84
CA LYS A 32 15.38 10.26 0.85
C LYS A 32 15.58 9.75 -0.59
N LYS A 33 14.66 8.91 -1.08
CA LYS A 33 14.51 8.61 -2.52
C LYS A 33 13.14 8.00 -2.88
N GLU A 34 12.06 8.43 -2.23
CA GLU A 34 10.70 8.14 -2.68
C GLU A 34 9.78 9.32 -2.38
N THR A 35 9.98 10.41 -3.12
CA THR A 35 9.02 11.53 -3.19
C THR A 35 8.67 11.76 -4.66
N LYS A 36 8.30 10.69 -5.37
CA LYS A 36 7.40 10.81 -6.52
C LYS A 36 6.00 10.83 -5.91
N MET A 37 5.31 11.96 -6.07
CA MET A 37 4.02 12.24 -5.41
C MET A 37 3.04 11.08 -5.63
N LYS A 38 2.71 10.34 -4.56
CA LYS A 38 1.60 9.39 -4.59
C LYS A 38 0.31 10.20 -4.79
N LYS A 39 -0.41 9.92 -5.87
CA LYS A 39 -1.68 10.52 -6.26
C LYS A 39 -2.87 9.72 -5.73
N THR A 40 -2.68 8.43 -5.40
CA THR A 40 -3.71 7.69 -4.67
C THR A 40 -3.82 8.17 -3.22
N ILE A 41 -5.02 8.03 -2.64
CA ILE A 41 -5.36 8.62 -1.35
C ILE A 41 -5.71 7.49 -0.37
N GLN A 42 -4.99 7.41 0.76
CA GLN A 42 -5.36 6.50 1.84
C GLN A 42 -6.67 6.96 2.47
N LEU A 43 -7.60 6.03 2.66
CA LEU A 43 -8.92 6.30 3.22
C LEU A 43 -9.11 5.52 4.52
N THR A 44 -9.47 6.22 5.58
CA THR A 44 -9.86 5.66 6.89
C THR A 44 -11.38 5.55 6.99
N LYS A 45 -11.91 4.86 8.01
CA LYS A 45 -13.36 4.91 8.32
C LYS A 45 -13.90 6.33 8.44
N VAL A 46 -13.19 7.22 9.15
CA VAL A 46 -13.65 8.59 9.36
C VAL A 46 -13.74 9.36 8.04
N ASP A 47 -12.73 9.23 7.19
CA ASP A 47 -12.75 9.83 5.85
C ASP A 47 -13.82 9.20 4.96
N PHE A 48 -14.02 7.88 5.05
CA PHE A 48 -15.06 7.18 4.30
C PHE A 48 -16.45 7.72 4.65
N LEU A 49 -16.76 7.87 5.94
CA LEU A 49 -18.07 8.36 6.40
C LEU A 49 -18.35 9.81 5.98
N THR A 50 -17.30 10.62 5.82
CA THR A 50 -17.43 12.05 5.52
C THR A 50 -17.32 12.37 4.02
N LYS A 51 -16.56 11.58 3.25
CA LYS A 51 -16.26 11.84 1.84
C LYS A 51 -16.88 10.84 0.86
N ILE A 52 -17.15 9.61 1.31
CA ILE A 52 -17.64 8.54 0.44
C ILE A 52 -19.11 8.24 0.73
N ALA A 53 -19.42 7.63 1.88
CA ALA A 53 -20.78 7.29 2.24
C ALA A 53 -20.93 7.14 3.76
N ASN A 54 -21.91 7.84 4.33
CA ASN A 54 -22.21 7.72 5.76
C ASN A 54 -23.23 6.59 6.01
N TYR A 55 -22.72 5.37 6.20
CA TYR A 55 -23.54 4.20 6.51
C TYR A 55 -24.10 4.20 7.95
N GLU A 56 -23.55 5.03 8.85
CA GLU A 56 -24.09 5.16 10.20
C GLU A 56 -25.39 5.98 10.18
N ALA A 57 -25.44 7.03 9.36
CA ALA A 57 -26.65 7.83 9.14
C ALA A 57 -27.65 7.14 8.19
N ASN A 58 -27.16 6.43 7.17
CA ASN A 58 -27.98 5.79 6.13
C ASN A 58 -27.61 4.30 5.98
N PRO A 59 -27.97 3.42 6.94
CA PRO A 59 -27.50 2.03 6.95
C PRO A 59 -28.10 1.14 5.86
N LYS A 60 -29.15 1.59 5.16
CA LYS A 60 -29.88 0.81 4.14
C LYS A 60 -29.56 1.23 2.71
N GLU A 61 -28.87 2.33 2.52
CA GLU A 61 -28.67 2.95 1.22
C GLU A 61 -27.24 3.48 1.09
N PHE A 62 -26.58 3.14 -0.01
CA PHE A 62 -25.30 3.73 -0.35
C PHE A 62 -25.53 5.09 -1.00
N LYS A 63 -25.41 6.17 -0.22
CA LYS A 63 -25.46 7.54 -0.73
C LYS A 63 -24.05 8.09 -0.88
N TYR A 64 -23.60 8.23 -2.13
CA TYR A 64 -22.29 8.77 -2.41
C TYR A 64 -22.23 10.28 -2.10
N LEU A 65 -21.17 10.71 -1.42
CA LEU A 65 -20.94 12.08 -0.97
C LEU A 65 -19.89 12.84 -1.79
N GLY A 66 -19.15 12.13 -2.65
CA GLY A 66 -18.09 12.73 -3.45
C GLY A 66 -18.59 13.58 -4.60
N ASP A 67 -17.76 14.52 -5.04
CA ASP A 67 -18.03 15.42 -6.17
C ASP A 67 -17.54 14.87 -7.52
N LYS A 68 -16.82 13.73 -7.51
CA LYS A 68 -16.31 13.01 -8.68
C LYS A 68 -16.44 11.51 -8.49
N PRO A 69 -16.53 10.71 -9.57
CA PRO A 69 -16.46 9.27 -9.47
C PRO A 69 -15.19 8.81 -8.73
N ALA A 70 -15.25 7.66 -8.09
CA ALA A 70 -14.13 7.12 -7.33
C ALA A 70 -13.87 5.65 -7.65
N LEU A 71 -12.59 5.28 -7.58
CA LEU A 71 -12.13 3.89 -7.51
C LEU A 71 -11.52 3.67 -6.12
N ILE A 72 -11.92 2.64 -5.41
CA ILE A 72 -11.32 2.26 -4.12
C ILE A 72 -10.65 0.89 -4.24
N ASP A 73 -9.36 0.82 -3.90
CA ASP A 73 -8.60 -0.42 -3.79
C ASP A 73 -8.54 -0.91 -2.34
N PHE A 74 -9.19 -2.04 -2.06
CA PHE A 74 -9.08 -2.75 -0.79
C PHE A 74 -7.86 -3.66 -0.83
N TYR A 75 -6.85 -3.35 -0.02
CA TYR A 75 -5.54 -4.01 -0.06
C TYR A 75 -5.03 -4.41 1.35
N ALA A 76 -3.86 -5.02 1.39
CA ALA A 76 -3.03 -5.18 2.58
C ALA A 76 -1.54 -5.21 2.16
N ASP A 77 -0.61 -4.86 3.06
CA ASP A 77 0.82 -4.74 2.72
C ASP A 77 1.50 -6.09 2.39
N TRP A 78 1.01 -7.17 2.96
CA TRP A 78 1.50 -8.53 2.69
C TRP A 78 1.00 -9.08 1.34
N CYS A 79 -0.02 -8.48 0.74
CA CYS A 79 -0.64 -8.96 -0.49
C CYS A 79 0.26 -8.70 -1.72
N GLY A 80 0.81 -9.78 -2.29
CA GLY A 80 1.64 -9.75 -3.50
C GLY A 80 0.95 -9.07 -4.70
N PRO A 81 -0.24 -9.54 -5.13
CA PRO A 81 -0.97 -8.93 -6.24
C PRO A 81 -1.33 -7.45 -6.02
N CYS A 82 -1.63 -7.06 -4.78
CA CYS A 82 -1.91 -5.66 -4.43
C CYS A 82 -0.70 -4.76 -4.70
N LYS A 83 0.50 -5.21 -4.30
CA LYS A 83 1.76 -4.50 -4.57
C LYS A 83 2.05 -4.38 -6.08
N ALA A 84 1.64 -5.35 -6.88
CA ALA A 84 1.82 -5.32 -8.33
C ALA A 84 0.92 -4.26 -9.00
N ILE A 85 -0.32 -4.08 -8.54
CA ILE A 85 -1.25 -3.10 -9.13
C ILE A 85 -1.12 -1.69 -8.53
N ALA A 86 -0.54 -1.55 -7.33
CA ALA A 86 -0.35 -0.24 -6.68
C ALA A 86 0.31 0.82 -7.60
N PRO A 87 1.44 0.57 -8.29
CA PRO A 87 2.02 1.56 -9.19
C PRO A 87 1.15 1.87 -10.42
N VAL A 88 0.33 0.90 -10.86
CA VAL A 88 -0.62 1.10 -11.96
C VAL A 88 -1.74 2.04 -11.53
N LEU A 89 -2.26 1.88 -10.30
CA LEU A 89 -3.27 2.77 -9.73
C LEU A 89 -2.71 4.19 -9.52
N GLU A 90 -1.45 4.34 -9.13
CA GLU A 90 -0.79 5.65 -9.05
C GLU A 90 -0.69 6.33 -10.43
N GLU A 91 -0.33 5.57 -11.46
CA GLU A 91 -0.27 6.09 -12.82
C GLU A 91 -1.65 6.52 -13.33
N LEU A 92 -2.68 5.70 -13.09
CA LEU A 92 -4.06 6.03 -13.45
C LEU A 92 -4.59 7.23 -12.66
N ALA A 93 -4.23 7.38 -11.39
CA ALA A 93 -4.62 8.54 -10.59
C ALA A 93 -4.03 9.84 -11.16
N ALA A 94 -2.83 9.78 -11.71
CA ALA A 94 -2.23 10.90 -12.43
C ALA A 94 -2.87 11.12 -13.82
N GLU A 95 -3.12 10.05 -14.57
CA GLU A 95 -3.70 10.11 -15.92
C GLU A 95 -5.13 10.67 -15.93
N TYR A 96 -5.90 10.34 -14.89
CA TYR A 96 -7.28 10.80 -14.70
C TYR A 96 -7.39 11.93 -13.67
N GLU A 97 -6.29 12.65 -13.41
CA GLU A 97 -6.28 13.76 -12.46
C GLU A 97 -7.38 14.78 -12.81
N GLY A 98 -8.13 15.16 -11.78
CA GLY A 98 -9.26 16.08 -11.94
C GLY A 98 -10.57 15.43 -12.39
N GLN A 99 -10.55 14.21 -12.93
CA GLN A 99 -11.74 13.49 -13.41
C GLN A 99 -12.29 12.47 -12.40
N ILE A 100 -11.42 11.70 -11.74
CA ILE A 100 -11.80 10.73 -10.72
C ILE A 100 -10.91 10.83 -9.48
N TYR A 101 -11.32 10.18 -8.40
CA TYR A 101 -10.43 9.86 -7.28
C TYR A 101 -10.03 8.38 -7.30
N ILE A 102 -8.80 8.09 -6.90
CA ILE A 102 -8.37 6.72 -6.61
C ILE A 102 -7.96 6.65 -5.15
N TYR A 103 -8.75 5.94 -4.35
CA TYR A 103 -8.54 5.71 -2.94
C TYR A 103 -7.98 4.31 -2.68
N LYS A 104 -7.41 4.14 -1.50
CA LYS A 104 -6.96 2.85 -0.99
C LYS A 104 -7.44 2.67 0.44
N ILE A 105 -7.92 1.47 0.77
CA ILE A 105 -8.30 1.07 2.12
C ILE A 105 -7.44 -0.13 2.49
N ASP A 106 -6.70 0.01 3.60
CA ASP A 106 -6.01 -1.13 4.21
C ASP A 106 -7.03 -1.95 4.99
N THR A 107 -7.25 -3.19 4.55
CA THR A 107 -8.23 -4.10 5.15
C THR A 107 -7.81 -4.63 6.52
N GLU A 108 -6.52 -4.56 6.88
CA GLU A 108 -6.05 -4.94 8.20
C GLU A 108 -6.34 -3.85 9.23
N ALA A 109 -6.21 -2.58 8.82
CA ALA A 109 -6.49 -1.42 9.63
C ALA A 109 -8.00 -1.12 9.72
N GLU A 110 -8.73 -1.25 8.60
CA GLU A 110 -10.13 -0.84 8.46
C GLU A 110 -11.06 -2.06 8.32
N GLN A 111 -10.99 -2.97 9.30
CA GLN A 111 -11.72 -4.26 9.27
C GLN A 111 -13.24 -4.10 9.18
N GLU A 112 -13.80 -3.05 9.80
CA GLU A 112 -15.23 -2.75 9.73
C GLU A 112 -15.65 -2.39 8.29
N LEU A 113 -14.87 -1.56 7.60
CA LEU A 113 -15.12 -1.21 6.19
C LEU A 113 -14.96 -2.45 5.31
N ALA A 114 -13.93 -3.26 5.53
CA ALA A 114 -13.75 -4.52 4.81
C ALA A 114 -14.96 -5.46 5.01
N ALA A 115 -15.49 -5.55 6.23
CA ALA A 115 -16.67 -6.36 6.54
C ALA A 115 -17.95 -5.81 5.90
N LEU A 116 -18.14 -4.48 5.91
CA LEU A 116 -19.29 -3.79 5.31
C LEU A 116 -19.42 -4.13 3.82
N PHE A 117 -18.30 -4.14 3.09
CA PHE A 117 -18.25 -4.49 1.67
C PHE A 117 -18.10 -5.99 1.41
N GLY A 118 -18.07 -6.81 2.45
CA GLY A 118 -17.93 -8.26 2.34
C GLY A 118 -16.61 -8.68 1.68
N ILE A 119 -15.52 -7.94 1.90
CA ILE A 119 -14.20 -8.25 1.32
C ILE A 119 -13.70 -9.59 1.86
N ARG A 120 -13.58 -10.58 0.98
CA ARG A 120 -13.08 -11.94 1.29
C ARG A 120 -11.74 -12.26 0.63
N SER A 121 -11.35 -11.45 -0.36
CA SER A 121 -10.10 -11.57 -1.10
C SER A 121 -9.60 -10.18 -1.45
N ILE A 122 -8.27 -10.05 -1.52
CA ILE A 122 -7.61 -8.81 -1.90
C ILE A 122 -6.62 -9.07 -3.06
N PRO A 123 -6.46 -8.10 -3.98
CA PRO A 123 -7.16 -6.82 -3.99
C PRO A 123 -8.63 -6.99 -4.40
N SER A 124 -9.47 -6.06 -3.93
CA SER A 124 -10.85 -5.88 -4.41
C SER A 124 -11.03 -4.41 -4.77
N LEU A 125 -11.67 -4.16 -5.91
CA LEU A 125 -11.73 -2.85 -6.54
C LEU A 125 -13.19 -2.39 -6.64
N LEU A 126 -13.53 -1.32 -5.93
CA LEU A 126 -14.87 -0.75 -5.92
C LEU A 126 -14.92 0.49 -6.80
N PHE A 127 -15.71 0.41 -7.88
CA PHE A 127 -15.98 1.50 -8.81
C PHE A 127 -17.27 2.21 -8.38
N ILE A 128 -17.16 3.48 -8.02
CA ILE A 128 -18.25 4.32 -7.54
C ILE A 128 -18.57 5.39 -8.60
N PRO A 129 -19.61 5.17 -9.44
CA PRO A 129 -20.08 6.19 -10.38
C PRO A 129 -20.73 7.37 -9.67
N MET A 130 -20.97 8.47 -10.39
CA MET A 130 -21.74 9.61 -9.90
C MET A 130 -23.25 9.36 -10.00
N GLY A 131 -24.02 10.11 -9.20
CA GLY A 131 -25.48 10.03 -9.17
C GLY A 131 -25.97 8.85 -8.33
N ASP A 132 -27.16 8.34 -8.67
CA ASP A 132 -27.84 7.28 -7.91
C ASP A 132 -27.46 5.86 -8.39
N GLU A 133 -26.44 5.73 -9.24
CA GLU A 133 -25.95 4.44 -9.70
C GLU A 133 -25.22 3.69 -8.58
N GLN A 134 -25.46 2.38 -8.50
CA GLN A 134 -24.85 1.55 -7.48
C GLN A 134 -23.37 1.27 -7.77
N PRO A 135 -22.50 1.27 -6.74
CA PRO A 135 -21.11 0.87 -6.89
C PRO A 135 -20.96 -0.56 -7.44
N GLN A 136 -19.90 -0.78 -8.22
CA GLN A 136 -19.58 -2.07 -8.83
C GLN A 136 -18.28 -2.60 -8.25
N MET A 137 -18.27 -3.86 -7.82
CA MET A 137 -17.09 -4.52 -7.27
C MET A 137 -16.45 -5.43 -8.32
N ALA A 138 -15.13 -5.31 -8.50
CA ALA A 138 -14.31 -6.30 -9.20
C ALA A 138 -13.34 -6.96 -8.22
N GLN A 139 -13.23 -8.28 -8.26
CA GLN A 139 -12.34 -9.03 -7.39
C GLN A 139 -11.04 -9.38 -8.10
N GLY A 140 -9.92 -9.25 -7.39
CA GLY A 140 -8.59 -9.59 -7.88
C GLY A 140 -7.88 -8.44 -8.60
N ALA A 141 -6.61 -8.70 -8.91
CA ALA A 141 -5.77 -7.74 -9.63
C ALA A 141 -6.17 -7.68 -11.11
N LEU A 142 -6.37 -6.46 -11.61
CA LEU A 142 -6.67 -6.22 -13.03
C LEU A 142 -5.45 -5.60 -13.75
N PRO A 143 -5.15 -6.02 -14.99
CA PRO A 143 -4.17 -5.33 -15.83
C PRO A 143 -4.58 -3.88 -16.11
N LYS A 144 -3.60 -3.00 -16.37
CA LYS A 144 -3.84 -1.58 -16.68
C LYS A 144 -4.89 -1.34 -17.77
N PRO A 145 -4.89 -2.06 -18.92
CA PRO A 145 -5.90 -1.83 -19.96
C PRO A 145 -7.33 -2.08 -19.47
N ASN A 146 -7.53 -3.14 -18.69
CA ASN A 146 -8.84 -3.48 -18.11
C ASN A 146 -9.29 -2.45 -17.05
N LEU A 147 -8.37 -1.96 -16.23
CA LEU A 147 -8.65 -0.87 -15.29
C LEU A 147 -9.08 0.40 -16.04
N LYS A 148 -8.35 0.76 -17.11
CA LYS A 148 -8.65 1.92 -17.94
C LYS A 148 -10.03 1.81 -18.58
N GLU A 149 -10.33 0.66 -19.18
CA GLU A 149 -11.64 0.37 -19.76
C GLU A 149 -12.76 0.45 -18.72
N ALA A 150 -12.55 -0.12 -17.53
CA ALA A 150 -13.53 -0.05 -16.44
C ALA A 150 -13.74 1.39 -15.96
N ILE A 151 -12.68 2.19 -15.82
CA ILE A 151 -12.78 3.62 -15.48
C ILE A 151 -13.59 4.35 -16.54
N ASP A 152 -13.22 4.20 -17.82
CA ASP A 152 -13.87 4.94 -18.91
C ASP A 152 -15.36 4.57 -19.04
N LYS A 153 -15.70 3.27 -18.95
CA LYS A 153 -17.08 2.79 -19.12
C LYS A 153 -17.94 2.93 -17.85
N VAL A 154 -17.42 2.54 -16.69
CA VAL A 154 -18.20 2.47 -15.45
C VAL A 154 -18.28 3.84 -14.78
N LEU A 155 -17.14 4.53 -14.66
CA LEU A 155 -17.04 5.79 -13.91
C LEU A 155 -17.32 7.02 -14.75
N LEU A 156 -16.78 7.05 -15.98
CA LEU A 156 -16.85 8.24 -16.84
C LEU A 156 -17.90 8.17 -17.95
N LYS A 157 -18.53 7.01 -18.14
CA LYS A 157 -19.57 6.77 -19.16
C LYS A 157 -19.13 7.25 -20.56
N LYS A 158 -17.87 7.02 -20.92
CA LYS A 158 -17.36 7.28 -22.27
C LYS A 158 -17.81 6.13 -23.17
N ASP A 159 -18.35 6.50 -24.33
CA ASP A 159 -18.80 5.58 -25.38
C ASP A 159 -17.62 4.96 -26.18
#